data_AF-A0A1B6EW39-F1
#
_entry.id   AF-A0A1B6EW39-F1
#
_cell.length_a   1.000
_cell.length_b   1.000
_cell.length_c   1.000
_cell.angle_alpha   90.00
_cell.angle_beta   90.00
_cell.angle_gamma   90.00
#
_symmetry.space_group_name_H-M   'P 1'
#
loop_
_entity.id
_entity.type
_entity.pdbx_description
1 polymer ?
#
loop_
_entity_poly.entity_id
_entity_poly.type
_entity_poly.pdbx_seq_one_letter_code
_entity_poly.pdbx_strand_id
1 'polypeptide(L)'
;AMVCARTTLLAALGLGILAATSALLYERPGARNIFLPDFTEDCVACLCDASSACNLTIGCFAGLCGPFLIGRQYWLDAGAPVLPGATWQSDKAYESCTMDPNCATSTVFNYMSRFAR
;
A
#
# COMPACT_ATOMS: atom_id res chain seq x y z
N ALA A 1 22.23 -17.21 11.12
CA ALA A 1 23.32 -17.13 12.11
C ALA A 1 23.01 -16.01 13.10
N MET A 2 23.01 -16.35 14.39
CA MET A 2 23.26 -15.47 15.55
C MET A 2 22.53 -14.12 15.64
N VAL A 3 21.42 -14.11 16.38
CA VAL A 3 21.34 -13.22 17.55
C VAL A 3 21.03 -14.07 18.79
N CYS A 4 22.07 -14.20 19.61
CA CYS A 4 22.09 -14.49 21.05
C CYS A 4 21.25 -15.65 21.61
N ALA A 5 21.69 -16.87 21.30
CA ALA A 5 21.44 -18.09 22.07
C ALA A 5 22.16 -18.12 23.45
N ARG A 6 22.21 -17.01 24.21
CA ARG A 6 23.14 -16.92 25.37
C ARG A 6 22.57 -16.46 26.70
N THR A 7 21.26 -16.30 26.85
CA THR A 7 20.68 -15.89 28.15
C THR A 7 19.61 -16.85 28.69
N THR A 8 19.55 -18.09 28.18
CA THR A 8 18.64 -19.15 28.66
C THR A 8 19.16 -19.92 29.89
N LEU A 9 19.70 -19.28 30.94
CA LEU A 9 20.28 -20.05 32.06
C LEU A 9 19.99 -19.63 33.50
N LEU A 10 19.25 -18.54 33.79
CA LEU A 10 19.00 -18.16 35.20
C LEU A 10 17.56 -17.76 35.54
N ALA A 11 16.56 -18.30 34.84
CA ALA A 11 15.17 -18.12 35.23
C ALA A 11 14.42 -19.45 35.35
N ALA A 12 15.10 -20.50 35.82
CA ALA A 12 14.40 -21.59 36.46
C ALA A 12 13.82 -21.03 37.77
N LEU A 13 12.50 -21.10 37.91
CA LEU A 13 11.69 -20.90 39.12
C LEU A 13 10.86 -19.61 39.31
N GLY A 14 10.72 -18.70 38.34
CA GLY A 14 9.95 -17.48 38.70
C GLY A 14 9.36 -16.56 37.64
N LEU A 15 9.15 -16.97 36.39
CA LEU A 15 8.70 -16.03 35.34
C LEU A 15 7.67 -16.60 34.35
N GLY A 16 6.82 -17.55 34.80
CA GLY A 16 5.78 -18.14 33.94
C GLY A 16 4.61 -17.22 33.58
N ILE A 17 4.45 -16.06 34.26
CA ILE A 17 3.21 -15.26 34.18
C ILE A 17 3.38 -13.99 33.30
N LEU A 18 4.59 -13.53 33.02
CA LEU A 18 4.80 -12.26 32.30
C LEU A 18 4.93 -12.38 30.78
N ALA A 19 5.07 -13.59 30.22
CA ALA A 19 5.19 -13.77 28.76
C ALA A 19 3.84 -13.86 28.04
N ALA A 20 2.73 -14.13 28.77
CA ALA A 20 1.41 -14.27 28.17
C ALA A 20 0.68 -12.93 27.95
N THR A 21 1.11 -11.85 28.60
CA THR A 21 0.38 -10.56 28.57
C THR A 21 0.76 -9.66 27.41
N SER A 22 1.94 -9.83 26.79
CA SER A 22 2.35 -9.00 25.65
C SER A 22 1.73 -9.41 24.32
N ALA A 23 1.24 -10.65 24.19
CA ALA A 23 0.55 -11.13 23.00
C ALA A 23 -0.91 -10.64 22.90
N LEU A 24 -1.53 -10.27 24.02
CA LEU A 24 -2.93 -9.87 24.10
C LEU A 24 -3.19 -8.37 23.90
N LEU A 25 -2.15 -7.54 23.83
CA LEU A 25 -2.29 -6.09 23.61
C LEU A 25 -1.71 -5.61 22.27
N TYR A 26 -1.23 -6.50 21.40
CA TYR A 26 -0.97 -6.13 20.01
C TYR A 26 -2.24 -6.31 19.16
N GLU A 27 -3.24 -5.48 19.46
CA GLU A 27 -4.30 -5.17 18.51
C GLU A 27 -3.61 -4.59 17.26
N ARG A 28 -3.58 -5.32 16.14
CA ARG A 28 -3.35 -4.70 14.83
C ARG A 28 -4.60 -3.89 14.50
N PRO A 29 -4.60 -2.55 14.55
CA PRO A 29 -5.71 -1.81 14.02
C PRO A 29 -5.59 -1.86 12.50
N GLY A 30 -6.55 -2.49 11.83
CA GLY A 30 -6.79 -2.22 10.42
C GLY A 30 -6.77 -3.42 9.49
N ALA A 31 -7.84 -4.18 9.52
CA ALA A 31 -8.51 -4.60 8.30
C ALA A 31 -10.02 -4.47 8.52
N ARG A 32 -10.50 -3.25 8.85
CA ARG A 32 -11.91 -2.96 8.59
C ARG A 32 -12.04 -2.97 7.07
N ASN A 33 -12.90 -3.83 6.53
CA ASN A 33 -13.43 -3.60 5.18
C ASN A 33 -14.20 -2.28 5.27
N ILE A 34 -13.51 -1.17 5.01
CA ILE A 34 -14.14 0.13 4.89
C ILE A 34 -14.88 0.05 3.55
N PHE A 35 -16.15 -0.30 3.61
CA PHE A 35 -17.05 0.03 2.54
C PHE A 35 -17.13 1.55 2.53
N LEU A 36 -16.46 2.19 1.57
CA LEU A 36 -16.63 3.61 1.27
C LEU A 36 -17.81 3.72 0.31
N PRO A 37 -19.05 3.91 0.81
CA PRO A 37 -20.24 3.97 -0.05
C PRO A 37 -20.13 5.04 -1.14
N ASP A 38 -19.32 6.07 -0.90
CA ASP A 38 -19.15 7.23 -1.79
C ASP A 38 -17.91 7.12 -2.70
N PHE A 39 -17.12 6.05 -2.60
CA PHE A 39 -15.94 5.85 -3.45
C PHE A 39 -16.26 4.91 -4.60
N THR A 40 -16.83 5.50 -5.65
CA THR A 40 -17.31 4.84 -6.87
C THR A 40 -16.33 5.04 -8.04
N GLU A 41 -16.58 4.33 -9.14
CA GLU A 41 -15.89 4.60 -10.41
C GLU A 41 -16.05 6.06 -10.87
N ASP A 42 -17.21 6.66 -10.64
CA ASP A 42 -17.46 8.08 -10.96
C ASP A 42 -16.57 9.03 -10.13
N CYS A 43 -16.35 8.69 -8.86
CA CYS A 43 -15.40 9.42 -8.01
C CYS A 43 -13.98 9.33 -8.59
N VAL A 44 -13.55 8.13 -8.99
CA VAL A 44 -12.22 7.93 -9.58
C VAL A 44 -12.08 8.66 -10.93
N ALA A 45 -13.12 8.68 -11.76
CA ALA A 45 -13.15 9.47 -12.98
C ALA A 45 -12.95 10.97 -12.69
N CYS A 46 -13.63 11.50 -11.67
CA CYS A 46 -13.44 12.89 -11.26
C CYS A 46 -12.01 13.19 -10.77
N LEU A 47 -11.37 12.25 -10.06
CA LEU A 47 -9.98 12.39 -9.61
C LEU A 47 -9.01 12.46 -10.80
N CYS A 48 -9.23 11.64 -11.82
CA CYS A 48 -8.45 11.64 -13.05
C CYS A 48 -8.58 12.99 -13.80
N ASP A 49 -9.81 13.50 -13.93
CA ASP A 49 -10.08 14.79 -14.54
C ASP A 49 -9.44 15.95 -13.77
N ALA A 50 -9.58 15.96 -12.44
CA ALA A 50 -8.99 16.98 -11.59
C ALA A 50 -7.46 16.97 -11.62
N SER A 51 -6.84 15.80 -11.80
CA SER A 51 -5.38 15.64 -11.78
C SER A 51 -4.74 16.10 -13.08
N SER A 52 -5.29 15.71 -14.23
CA SER A 52 -4.65 15.94 -15.53
C SER A 52 -5.61 16.15 -16.70
N ALA A 53 -6.90 16.39 -16.42
CA ALA A 53 -7.98 16.26 -17.41
C ALA A 53 -7.96 14.89 -18.10
N CYS A 54 -7.67 13.84 -17.32
CA CYS A 54 -7.49 12.48 -17.80
C CYS A 54 -6.53 12.34 -18.99
N ASN A 55 -5.45 13.10 -19.02
CA ASN A 55 -4.47 13.01 -20.10
C ASN A 55 -3.66 11.71 -20.01
N LEU A 56 -4.11 10.69 -20.75
CA LEU A 56 -3.47 9.36 -20.80
C LEU A 56 -2.07 9.35 -21.44
N THR A 57 -1.64 10.49 -22.01
CA THR A 57 -0.35 10.63 -22.71
C THR A 57 0.65 11.51 -21.96
N ILE A 58 0.30 12.01 -20.77
CA ILE A 58 1.11 12.98 -20.01
C ILE A 58 2.48 12.43 -19.57
N GLY A 59 2.62 11.10 -19.51
CA GLY A 59 3.85 10.44 -19.09
C GLY A 59 4.17 10.72 -17.62
N CYS A 60 5.43 11.01 -17.32
CA CYS A 60 5.90 11.33 -15.97
C CYS A 60 6.51 12.73 -15.90
N PHE A 61 6.13 13.51 -14.89
CA PHE A 61 6.68 14.83 -14.62
C PHE A 61 6.97 14.99 -13.13
N ALA A 62 8.18 15.46 -12.79
CA ALA A 62 8.62 15.66 -11.41
C ALA A 62 8.42 14.45 -10.47
N GLY A 63 8.54 13.23 -11.00
CA GLY A 63 8.38 11.98 -10.25
C GLY A 63 6.93 11.53 -10.04
N LEU A 64 5.95 12.27 -10.56
CA LEU A 64 4.54 11.89 -10.63
C LEU A 64 4.22 11.36 -12.03
N CYS A 65 3.45 10.29 -12.13
CA CYS A 65 3.23 9.58 -13.39
C CYS A 65 1.75 9.34 -13.69
N GLY A 66 1.44 9.37 -14.99
CA GLY A 66 0.15 9.00 -15.54
C GLY A 66 -0.99 9.97 -15.26
N PRO A 67 -2.23 9.60 -15.64
CA PRO A 67 -3.37 10.51 -15.62
C PRO A 67 -3.79 10.94 -14.20
N PHE A 68 -3.43 10.16 -13.18
CA PHE A 68 -3.69 10.47 -11.78
C PHE A 68 -2.53 11.19 -11.08
N LEU A 69 -1.43 11.49 -11.79
CA LEU A 69 -0.20 12.07 -11.22
C LEU A 69 0.25 11.32 -9.95
N ILE A 70 0.24 9.98 -10.01
CA ILE A 70 0.58 9.13 -8.86
C ILE A 70 2.08 9.23 -8.61
N GLY A 71 2.48 9.35 -7.34
CA GLY A 71 3.88 9.27 -6.90
C GLY A 71 4.30 7.86 -6.49
N ARG A 72 5.61 7.57 -6.52
CA ARG A 72 6.14 6.23 -6.21
C ARG A 72 5.74 5.72 -4.82
N GLN A 73 5.78 6.56 -3.79
CA GLN A 73 5.40 6.13 -2.45
C GLN A 73 3.90 5.82 -2.36
N TYR A 74 3.04 6.63 -2.98
CA TYR A 74 1.60 6.38 -3.06
C TYR A 74 1.32 5.01 -3.70
N TRP A 75 2.01 4.69 -4.79
CA TRP A 75 1.91 3.38 -5.44
C TRP A 75 2.39 2.22 -4.55
N LEU A 76 3.47 2.39 -3.79
CA LEU A 76 3.94 1.39 -2.82
C LEU A 76 2.90 1.17 -1.70
N ASP A 77 2.35 2.25 -1.16
CA ASP A 77 1.34 2.22 -0.10
C ASP A 77 0.04 1.56 -0.56
N ALA A 78 -0.30 1.71 -1.85
CA ALA A 78 -1.39 1.00 -2.53
C ALA A 78 -1.12 -0.51 -2.75
N GLY A 79 0.03 -1.03 -2.31
CA GLY A 79 0.40 -2.43 -2.48
C GLY A 79 1.15 -2.74 -3.77
N ALA A 80 1.67 -1.71 -4.44
CA ALA A 80 2.51 -1.82 -5.63
C ALA A 80 1.90 -2.69 -6.75
N PRO A 81 0.65 -2.40 -7.19
CA PRO A 81 0.04 -3.14 -8.29
C PRO A 81 0.90 -3.03 -9.56
N VAL A 82 0.85 -4.08 -10.39
CA VAL A 82 1.64 -4.16 -11.62
C VAL A 82 0.80 -4.70 -12.75
N LEU A 83 1.26 -4.46 -13.98
CA LEU A 83 0.68 -5.09 -15.17
C LEU A 83 0.83 -6.63 -15.12
N PRO A 84 -0.07 -7.37 -15.80
CA PRO A 84 0.02 -8.83 -15.86
C PRO A 84 1.39 -9.30 -16.35
N GLY A 85 1.99 -10.25 -15.62
CA GLY A 85 3.31 -10.81 -15.95
C GLY A 85 4.51 -9.95 -15.53
N ALA A 86 4.29 -8.74 -14.99
CA ALA A 86 5.36 -7.91 -14.44
C ALA A 86 5.61 -8.21 -12.95
N THR A 87 6.73 -7.70 -12.43
CA THR A 87 7.09 -7.77 -11.01
C THR A 87 7.24 -6.36 -10.45
N TRP A 88 6.81 -6.15 -9.20
CA TRP A 88 6.86 -4.82 -8.57
C TRP A 88 8.29 -4.33 -8.31
N GLN A 89 9.25 -5.25 -8.23
CA GLN A 89 10.66 -4.94 -8.04
C GLN A 89 11.33 -4.40 -9.31
N SER A 90 10.71 -4.52 -10.48
CA SER A 90 11.29 -3.99 -11.70
C SER A 90 11.36 -2.47 -11.67
N ASP A 91 12.44 -1.90 -12.19
CA ASP A 91 12.67 -0.43 -12.18
C ASP A 91 11.52 0.33 -12.84
N LYS A 92 10.85 -0.31 -13.81
CA LYS A 92 9.74 0.23 -14.59
C LYS A 92 8.35 -0.12 -14.07
N ALA A 93 8.21 -0.97 -13.04
CA ALA A 93 6.91 -1.40 -12.52
C ALA A 93 5.97 -0.24 -12.16
N TYR A 94 6.53 0.73 -11.45
CA TYR A 94 5.83 1.92 -11.01
C TYR A 94 5.34 2.76 -12.19
N GLU A 95 6.24 3.11 -13.11
CA GLU A 95 5.92 3.95 -14.26
C GLU A 95 4.93 3.23 -15.19
N SER A 96 5.15 1.95 -15.49
CA SER A 96 4.28 1.19 -16.39
C SER A 96 2.87 1.01 -15.84
N CYS A 97 2.73 0.76 -14.53
CA CYS A 97 1.41 0.66 -13.90
C CYS A 97 0.70 2.02 -13.85
N THR A 98 1.39 3.09 -13.43
CA THR A 98 0.76 4.40 -13.26
C THR A 98 0.37 5.06 -14.58
N MET A 99 1.05 4.72 -15.68
CA MET A 99 0.67 5.16 -17.03
C MET A 99 -0.43 4.31 -17.68
N ASP A 100 -0.69 3.10 -17.20
CA ASP A 100 -1.82 2.27 -17.65
C ASP A 100 -3.10 2.69 -16.90
N PRO A 101 -4.20 3.05 -17.60
CA PRO A 101 -5.41 3.54 -16.94
C PRO A 101 -5.99 2.57 -15.90
N ASN A 102 -6.00 1.27 -16.20
CA ASN A 102 -6.61 0.27 -15.31
C ASN A 102 -5.74 0.01 -14.07
N CYS A 103 -4.43 -0.10 -14.26
CA CYS A 103 -3.49 -0.30 -13.16
C CYS A 103 -3.37 0.96 -12.28
N ALA A 104 -3.41 2.15 -12.88
CA ALA A 104 -3.47 3.42 -12.16
C ALA A 104 -4.76 3.56 -11.34
N THR A 105 -5.93 3.25 -11.92
CA THR A 105 -7.20 3.20 -11.20
C THR A 105 -7.13 2.22 -10.02
N SER A 106 -6.60 1.01 -10.24
CA SER A 106 -6.39 0.02 -9.17
C SER A 106 -5.48 0.55 -8.05
N THR A 107 -4.47 1.34 -8.41
CA THR A 107 -3.58 1.99 -7.44
C THR A 107 -4.35 2.97 -6.56
N VAL A 108 -5.19 3.83 -7.16
CA VAL A 108 -6.05 4.76 -6.40
C VAL A 108 -7.02 3.98 -5.52
N PHE A 109 -7.67 2.95 -6.06
CA PHE A 109 -8.62 2.14 -5.30
C PHE A 109 -8.00 1.46 -4.08
N ASN A 110 -6.85 0.83 -4.27
CA ASN A 110 -6.16 0.14 -3.18
C ASN A 110 -5.66 1.11 -2.11
N TYR A 111 -5.19 2.29 -2.51
CA TYR A 111 -4.77 3.32 -1.55
C TYR A 111 -5.96 3.81 -0.72
N MET A 112 -7.07 4.18 -1.36
CA MET A 112 -8.25 4.67 -0.65
C MET A 112 -8.84 3.60 0.28
N SER A 113 -8.88 2.35 -0.18
CA SER A 113 -9.33 1.22 0.65
C SER A 113 -8.48 1.01 1.91
N ARG A 114 -7.22 1.46 1.91
CA ARG A 114 -6.30 1.34 3.06
C ARG A 114 -6.29 2.58 3.97
N PHE A 115 -6.43 3.77 3.39
CA PHE A 115 -6.12 5.02 4.09
C PHE A 115 -7.28 6.00 4.23
N ALA A 116 -8.39 5.82 3.51
CA ALA A 116 -9.55 6.68 3.70
C ALA A 116 -10.15 6.43 5.09
N ARG A 117 -10.33 7.50 5.87
CA ARG A 117 -10.82 7.48 7.26
C ARG A 117 -11.86 8.56 7.45
#